data_AF-A0A673J6L1-F1
#
_entry.id   AF-A0A673J6L1-F1
#
_cell.length_a   1.000
_cell.length_b   1.000
_cell.length_c   1.000
_cell.angle_alpha   90.00
_cell.angle_beta   90.00
_cell.angle_gamma   90.00
#
_symmetry.space_group_name_H-M   'P 1'
#
loop_
_entity.id
_entity.type
_entity.pdbx_description
1 polymer ?
#
loop_
_entity_poly.entity_id
_entity_poly.type
_entity_poly.pdbx_seq_one_letter_code
_entity_poly.pdbx_strand_id
1 'polypeptide(L)'
;PGGCCTLVVHYIKLSKIFFLTFFFFQVSADVLRVLSATDSEPVVLFCCGAVRFLDSLLASPQQPIEDVLTEDEIIRWSTIIKAEHQLVILFSTEQRGEHCLYVQRFNPNTLMKHRFETEPGFSAPINFSATCRGSNIHLLYLYLNGSVYESVLPFRSSSTGAEVVQALSRSLCLSLPLGEEKLMSGAAVVLDEAHVAVVGFPHPSAGACKDYLCIWNTHFQTLQACKEMAGRIYSQLWCYSGKLYVPHGKMLSVIPFDCQKSSLAAAMGKQKQTSQSECSFVTSWTSQSCTDVTQTTEIKSRMSTRNVSDLSIIPTSAVEDVQAEVGEFIRRTPQADLQLAAGRVALELVSRSQTDANFYPQCAFLLLLETRYLCYSVCPELLSLAMVKKDFHLCQIAFQIFSDIPEAVTCACLKTILSTPDLEMETVNLDTDSVIFMKELTRAQSRSDEEGGQLNGFCPPALESDVSDTPSNKLQRDPLALDTSCPVGLHKGALLNEVLQTAYSDRSLLPHLKDLTVPQVIVFLQYLRFLYFKYSHDAHKQIRALRTPSISQIIDWVCLLLDAHFTVLAVAPEAKRLVFDLHKFVRSQVKLYAELGKIEGSLQVLKNSKQSEDFGMYAIHVIELF
;
A
#
# COMPACT_ATOMS: atom_id res chain seq x y z
N PRO A 1 19.83 -7.21 -37.22
CA PRO A 1 21.24 -7.60 -37.46
C PRO A 1 22.03 -7.63 -36.14
N GLY A 2 22.05 -8.77 -35.45
CA GLY A 2 22.71 -8.91 -34.15
C GLY A 2 22.77 -10.34 -33.59
N GLY A 3 22.46 -11.34 -34.42
CA GLY A 3 22.65 -12.75 -34.08
C GLY A 3 23.89 -13.27 -34.79
N CYS A 4 25.06 -13.12 -34.17
CA CYS A 4 26.27 -13.83 -34.62
C CYS A 4 27.39 -13.99 -33.57
N CYS A 5 27.31 -13.36 -32.39
CA CYS A 5 28.40 -13.44 -31.41
C CYS A 5 28.32 -14.64 -30.45
N THR A 6 27.19 -15.34 -30.35
CA THR A 6 27.02 -16.44 -29.39
C THR A 6 27.50 -17.81 -29.92
N LEU A 7 27.70 -17.95 -31.24
CA LEU A 7 28.21 -19.20 -31.84
C LEU A 7 29.74 -19.27 -31.92
N VAL A 8 30.43 -18.14 -31.89
CA VAL A 8 31.91 -18.09 -32.05
C VAL A 8 32.64 -18.49 -30.76
N VAL A 9 32.02 -18.32 -29.59
CA VAL A 9 32.63 -18.71 -28.29
C VAL A 9 32.56 -20.23 -28.05
N HIS A 10 31.58 -20.93 -28.66
CA HIS A 10 31.51 -22.39 -28.59
C HIS A 10 32.48 -23.09 -29.56
N TYR A 11 32.77 -22.49 -30.72
CA TYR A 11 33.73 -23.03 -31.68
C TYR A 11 35.19 -22.90 -31.22
N ILE A 12 35.53 -21.86 -30.43
CA ILE A 12 36.87 -21.71 -29.85
C ILE A 12 37.11 -22.65 -28.65
N LYS A 13 36.04 -23.13 -27.99
CA LYS A 13 36.15 -24.08 -26.86
C LYS A 13 36.50 -25.51 -27.31
N LEU A 14 35.97 -25.98 -28.44
CA LEU A 14 36.23 -27.35 -28.93
C LEU A 14 37.69 -27.55 -29.39
N SER A 15 38.29 -26.56 -30.07
CA SER A 15 39.72 -26.63 -30.42
C SER A 15 40.67 -26.43 -29.23
N LYS A 16 40.23 -25.69 -28.18
CA LYS A 16 40.99 -25.55 -26.92
C LYS A 16 40.91 -26.77 -26.01
N ILE A 17 39.83 -27.56 -26.03
CA ILE A 17 39.71 -28.78 -25.21
C ILE A 17 40.73 -29.85 -25.63
N PHE A 18 40.93 -30.04 -26.95
CA PHE A 18 41.96 -30.93 -27.47
C PHE A 18 43.38 -30.44 -27.11
N PHE A 19 43.61 -29.13 -27.17
CA PHE A 19 44.88 -28.49 -26.78
C PHE A 19 45.17 -28.65 -25.28
N LEU A 20 44.16 -28.46 -24.41
CA LEU A 20 44.27 -28.64 -22.96
C LEU A 20 44.56 -30.09 -22.57
N THR A 21 43.97 -31.07 -23.26
CA THR A 21 44.19 -32.48 -22.93
C THR A 21 45.63 -32.90 -23.25
N PHE A 22 46.17 -32.46 -24.39
CA PHE A 22 47.57 -32.74 -24.76
C PHE A 22 48.56 -31.97 -23.88
N PHE A 23 48.23 -30.74 -23.51
CA PHE A 23 49.03 -29.91 -22.61
C PHE A 23 49.17 -30.52 -21.21
N PHE A 24 48.09 -31.07 -20.62
CA PHE A 24 48.17 -31.70 -19.29
C PHE A 24 49.12 -32.90 -19.23
N PHE A 25 49.40 -33.59 -20.34
CA PHE A 25 50.41 -34.65 -20.40
C PHE A 25 51.86 -34.15 -20.42
N GLN A 26 52.10 -32.86 -20.69
CA GLN A 26 53.45 -32.29 -20.80
C GLN A 26 53.93 -31.59 -19.52
N VAL A 27 53.06 -31.49 -18.50
CA VAL A 27 53.36 -30.80 -17.25
C VAL A 27 53.94 -31.78 -16.23
N SER A 28 54.88 -31.31 -15.41
CA SER A 28 55.65 -32.12 -14.45
C SER A 28 54.84 -32.69 -13.27
N ALA A 29 53.57 -32.29 -13.07
CA ALA A 29 52.72 -32.72 -11.95
C ALA A 29 51.24 -32.73 -12.34
N ASP A 30 50.44 -33.48 -11.56
CA ASP A 30 49.00 -33.66 -11.80
C ASP A 30 48.20 -32.37 -11.59
N VAL A 31 47.45 -31.97 -12.60
CA VAL A 31 46.59 -30.77 -12.55
C VAL A 31 45.25 -31.11 -11.91
N LEU A 32 44.89 -30.36 -10.86
CA LEU A 32 43.58 -30.47 -10.22
C LEU A 32 42.51 -29.66 -10.96
N ARG A 33 42.78 -28.37 -11.22
CA ARG A 33 41.80 -27.46 -11.81
C ARG A 33 42.46 -26.25 -12.46
N VAL A 34 41.87 -25.77 -13.56
CA VAL A 34 42.18 -24.46 -14.14
C VAL A 34 41.12 -23.46 -13.67
N LEU A 35 41.57 -22.41 -13.00
CA LEU A 35 40.76 -21.33 -12.46
C LEU A 35 40.91 -20.08 -13.34
N SER A 36 39.80 -19.38 -13.61
CA SER A 36 39.82 -18.16 -14.39
C SER A 36 38.86 -17.14 -13.76
N ALA A 37 39.34 -15.92 -13.60
CA ALA A 37 38.51 -14.78 -13.23
C ALA A 37 38.30 -13.87 -14.45
N THR A 38 37.32 -12.98 -14.38
CA THR A 38 37.02 -12.02 -15.46
C THR A 38 38.23 -11.11 -15.73
N ASP A 39 38.60 -10.99 -17.00
CA ASP A 39 39.70 -10.13 -17.48
C ASP A 39 41.03 -10.39 -16.74
N SER A 40 41.33 -11.64 -16.41
CA SER A 40 42.61 -12.05 -15.81
C SER A 40 43.17 -13.28 -16.50
N GLU A 41 44.49 -13.43 -16.42
CA GLU A 41 45.16 -14.64 -16.87
C GLU A 41 44.65 -15.85 -16.07
N PRO A 42 44.34 -16.98 -16.73
CA PRO A 42 43.94 -18.21 -16.04
C PRO A 42 45.12 -18.80 -15.25
N VAL A 43 44.79 -19.46 -14.15
CA VAL A 43 45.75 -20.03 -13.21
C VAL A 43 45.46 -21.52 -13.04
N VAL A 44 46.52 -22.32 -13.00
CA VAL A 44 46.47 -23.77 -12.82
C VAL A 44 46.81 -24.11 -11.37
N LEU A 45 45.91 -24.85 -10.72
CA LEU A 45 46.10 -25.44 -9.39
C LEU A 45 46.43 -26.92 -9.56
N PHE A 46 47.55 -27.35 -8.99
CA PHE A 46 48.02 -28.73 -9.00
C PHE A 46 47.48 -29.51 -7.80
N CYS A 47 47.43 -30.84 -7.91
CA CYS A 47 47.01 -31.72 -6.81
C CYS A 47 47.91 -31.57 -5.57
N CYS A 48 49.19 -31.22 -5.77
CA CYS A 48 50.15 -30.93 -4.70
C CYS A 48 49.99 -29.53 -4.06
N GLY A 49 48.97 -28.76 -4.45
CA GLY A 49 48.69 -27.41 -3.92
C GLY A 49 49.48 -26.27 -4.56
N ALA A 50 50.47 -26.58 -5.41
CA ALA A 50 51.17 -25.55 -6.17
C ALA A 50 50.24 -24.82 -7.15
N VAL A 51 50.58 -23.56 -7.41
CA VAL A 51 49.78 -22.67 -8.25
C VAL A 51 50.69 -21.96 -9.26
N ARG A 52 50.30 -21.98 -10.54
CA ARG A 52 51.05 -21.32 -11.63
C ARG A 52 50.13 -20.67 -12.66
N PHE A 53 50.56 -19.54 -13.19
CA PHE A 53 49.91 -18.87 -14.31
C PHE A 53 49.99 -19.71 -15.59
N LEU A 54 48.92 -19.73 -16.38
CA LEU A 54 48.86 -20.60 -17.56
C LEU A 54 49.87 -20.18 -18.64
N ASP A 55 50.11 -18.89 -18.87
CA ASP A 55 51.06 -18.44 -19.89
C ASP A 55 52.50 -18.76 -19.48
N SER A 56 52.80 -18.69 -18.17
CA SER A 56 54.09 -19.16 -17.64
C SER A 56 54.28 -20.67 -17.84
N LEU A 57 53.23 -21.48 -17.63
CA LEU A 57 53.30 -22.92 -17.92
C LEU A 57 53.39 -23.21 -19.41
N LEU A 58 52.72 -22.43 -20.27
CA LEU A 58 52.80 -22.59 -21.72
C LEU A 58 54.17 -22.21 -22.28
N ALA A 59 54.84 -21.21 -21.68
CA ALA A 59 56.21 -20.84 -22.03
C ALA A 59 57.22 -21.92 -21.59
N SER A 60 57.00 -22.58 -20.46
CA SER A 60 57.87 -23.64 -19.93
C SER A 60 57.07 -24.78 -19.25
N PRO A 61 56.59 -25.79 -20.02
CA PRO A 61 55.73 -26.86 -19.49
C PRO A 61 56.41 -27.78 -18.47
N GLN A 62 57.71 -28.06 -18.65
CA GLN A 62 58.51 -28.93 -17.77
C GLN A 62 59.18 -28.20 -16.60
N GLN A 63 58.66 -27.04 -16.20
CA GLN A 63 59.16 -26.36 -15.02
C GLN A 63 58.96 -27.22 -13.76
N PRO A 64 59.85 -27.15 -12.75
CA PRO A 64 59.67 -27.84 -11.49
C PRO A 64 58.45 -27.26 -10.75
N ILE A 65 57.63 -28.15 -10.20
CA ILE A 65 56.45 -27.81 -9.41
C ILE A 65 56.72 -28.27 -7.98
N GLU A 66 56.55 -27.35 -7.03
CA GLU A 66 56.81 -27.60 -5.61
C GLU A 66 55.66 -28.40 -4.98
N ASP A 67 55.98 -29.29 -4.04
CA ASP A 67 54.97 -29.96 -3.23
C ASP A 67 54.66 -29.10 -2.00
N VAL A 68 53.50 -28.43 -2.05
CA VAL A 68 53.03 -27.52 -1.00
C VAL A 68 52.26 -28.29 0.08
N LEU A 69 51.59 -29.38 -0.31
CA LEU A 69 50.77 -30.21 0.55
C LEU A 69 51.55 -31.44 1.06
N THR A 70 51.12 -31.95 2.21
CA THR A 70 51.65 -33.21 2.75
C THR A 70 51.02 -34.43 2.06
N GLU A 71 51.68 -35.60 2.07
CA GLU A 71 51.29 -36.81 1.29
C GLU A 71 49.85 -37.33 1.56
N ASP A 72 49.23 -36.96 2.68
CA ASP A 72 47.86 -37.36 3.07
C ASP A 72 46.82 -36.22 2.95
N GLU A 73 47.20 -35.05 2.45
CA GLU A 73 46.35 -33.85 2.43
C GLU A 73 45.66 -33.65 1.08
N ILE A 74 44.32 -33.71 1.06
CA ILE A 74 43.54 -33.70 -0.18
C ILE A 74 42.78 -32.38 -0.31
N ILE A 75 42.86 -31.73 -1.47
CA ILE A 75 42.09 -30.53 -1.79
C ILE A 75 40.61 -30.89 -2.02
N ARG A 76 39.70 -30.24 -1.28
CA ARG A 76 38.24 -30.48 -1.34
C ARG A 76 37.49 -29.40 -2.12
N TRP A 77 37.92 -28.15 -2.02
CA TRP A 77 37.30 -27.04 -2.71
C TRP A 77 38.35 -26.02 -3.13
N SER A 78 38.11 -25.32 -4.24
CA SER A 78 38.97 -24.24 -4.72
C SER A 78 38.17 -23.18 -5.48
N THR A 79 38.59 -21.93 -5.32
CA THR A 79 38.04 -20.78 -6.04
C THR A 79 39.10 -19.70 -6.28
N ILE A 80 38.80 -18.78 -7.18
CA ILE A 80 39.63 -17.62 -7.48
C ILE A 80 38.82 -16.34 -7.25
N ILE A 81 39.43 -15.36 -6.60
CA ILE A 81 38.85 -14.05 -6.35
C ILE A 81 39.77 -13.00 -6.96
N LYS A 82 39.18 -12.09 -7.73
CA LYS A 82 39.84 -10.89 -8.22
C LYS A 82 39.23 -9.69 -7.50
N ALA A 83 40.07 -8.89 -6.86
CA ALA A 83 39.68 -7.59 -6.36
C ALA A 83 40.77 -6.57 -6.70
N GLU A 84 40.36 -5.36 -7.09
CA GLU A 84 41.25 -4.32 -7.62
C GLU A 84 42.09 -4.84 -8.81
N HIS A 85 43.39 -5.10 -8.58
CA HIS A 85 44.36 -5.62 -9.54
C HIS A 85 45.11 -6.86 -9.04
N GLN A 86 44.64 -7.49 -7.96
CA GLN A 86 45.27 -8.67 -7.39
C GLN A 86 44.38 -9.89 -7.52
N LEU A 87 45.02 -11.02 -7.79
CA LEU A 87 44.40 -12.33 -7.81
C LEU A 87 44.72 -13.04 -6.50
N VAL A 88 43.70 -13.64 -5.91
CA VAL A 88 43.82 -14.48 -4.72
C VAL A 88 43.15 -15.81 -5.00
N ILE A 89 43.87 -16.90 -4.75
CA ILE A 89 43.33 -18.25 -4.87
C ILE A 89 43.12 -18.81 -3.47
N LEU A 90 41.93 -19.37 -3.27
CA LEU A 90 41.55 -20.01 -2.02
C LEU A 90 41.26 -21.47 -2.31
N PHE A 91 41.81 -22.36 -1.52
CA PHE A 91 41.47 -23.77 -1.57
C PHE A 91 41.43 -24.38 -0.18
N SER A 92 40.46 -25.25 0.07
CA SER A 92 40.36 -25.98 1.31
C SER A 92 40.90 -27.39 1.16
N THR A 93 41.55 -27.87 2.21
CA THR A 93 42.11 -29.21 2.28
C THR A 93 41.52 -29.98 3.45
N GLU A 94 41.62 -31.30 3.38
CA GLU A 94 41.30 -32.20 4.47
C GLU A 94 42.49 -33.14 4.70
N GLN A 95 42.91 -33.25 5.96
CA GLN A 95 43.95 -34.18 6.40
C GLN A 95 43.49 -34.86 7.69
N ARG A 96 43.25 -36.18 7.65
CA ARG A 96 42.87 -36.99 8.83
C ARG A 96 41.71 -36.41 9.65
N GLY A 97 40.74 -35.78 8.97
CA GLY A 97 39.56 -35.15 9.58
C GLY A 97 39.72 -33.68 9.98
N GLU A 98 40.92 -33.12 9.82
CA GLU A 98 41.15 -31.69 10.01
C GLU A 98 40.99 -30.93 8.70
N HIS A 99 40.33 -29.77 8.77
CA HIS A 99 40.14 -28.91 7.62
C HIS A 99 41.02 -27.68 7.72
N CYS A 100 41.72 -27.37 6.62
CA CYS A 100 42.51 -26.15 6.48
C CYS A 100 42.09 -25.37 5.24
N LEU A 101 42.33 -24.07 5.24
CA LEU A 101 42.16 -23.16 4.12
C LEU A 101 43.52 -22.57 3.77
N TYR A 102 43.91 -22.70 2.51
CA TYR A 102 45.08 -22.05 1.96
C TYR A 102 44.66 -20.82 1.17
N VAL A 103 45.39 -19.72 1.38
CA VAL A 103 45.18 -18.46 0.68
C VAL A 103 46.48 -18.08 -0.02
N GLN A 104 46.50 -18.25 -1.34
CA GLN A 104 47.62 -17.88 -2.20
C GLN A 104 47.37 -16.48 -2.78
N ARG A 105 48.29 -15.55 -2.51
CA ARG A 105 48.36 -14.22 -3.11
C ARG A 105 49.55 -14.15 -4.05
N PHE A 106 49.47 -13.36 -5.11
CA PHE A 106 50.56 -13.25 -6.10
C PHE A 106 51.39 -11.97 -5.99
N ASN A 107 50.87 -10.92 -5.35
CA ASN A 107 51.51 -9.60 -5.26
C ASN A 107 51.49 -9.03 -3.82
N PRO A 108 52.43 -9.39 -2.93
CA PRO A 108 53.55 -10.34 -3.11
C PRO A 108 53.11 -11.81 -3.12
N ASN A 109 53.96 -12.69 -3.64
CA ASN A 109 53.70 -14.13 -3.69
C ASN A 109 53.75 -14.73 -2.27
N THR A 110 52.60 -14.92 -1.64
CA THR A 110 52.49 -15.44 -0.27
C THR A 110 51.42 -16.51 -0.17
N LEU A 111 51.74 -17.59 0.54
CA LEU A 111 50.82 -18.64 0.90
C LEU A 111 50.58 -18.62 2.40
N MET A 112 49.31 -18.56 2.81
CA MET A 112 48.92 -18.63 4.21
C MET A 112 48.01 -19.83 4.46
N LYS A 113 48.29 -20.58 5.54
CA LYS A 113 47.49 -21.70 6.00
C LYS A 113 46.66 -21.29 7.21
N HIS A 114 45.34 -21.39 7.09
CA HIS A 114 44.39 -21.16 8.17
C HIS A 114 43.73 -22.47 8.57
N ARG A 115 43.65 -22.78 9.86
CA ARG A 115 42.93 -23.96 10.36
C ARG A 115 41.49 -23.57 10.69
N PHE A 116 40.52 -24.35 10.20
CA PHE A 116 39.13 -24.14 10.60
C PHE A 116 38.94 -24.47 12.08
N GLU A 117 38.16 -23.65 12.78
CA GLU A 117 37.77 -23.92 14.15
C GLU A 117 36.94 -25.22 14.20
N THR A 118 37.45 -26.22 14.93
CA THR A 118 36.84 -27.55 15.00
C THR A 118 36.21 -27.73 16.38
N GLU A 119 34.88 -27.75 16.44
CA GLU A 119 34.15 -28.10 17.66
C GLU A 119 33.81 -29.60 17.69
N PRO A 120 33.87 -30.26 18.85
CA PRO A 120 33.56 -31.69 18.96
C PRO A 120 32.10 -31.95 18.57
N GLY A 121 31.89 -32.73 17.50
CA GLY A 121 30.57 -33.13 17.00
C GLY A 121 30.14 -32.47 15.68
N PHE A 122 30.89 -31.50 15.16
CA PHE A 122 30.62 -30.93 13.84
C PHE A 122 31.22 -31.79 12.72
N SER A 123 30.43 -32.02 11.67
CA SER A 123 30.88 -32.67 10.42
C SER A 123 31.68 -31.69 9.55
N ALA A 124 32.39 -32.18 8.53
CA ALA A 124 33.04 -31.34 7.53
C ALA A 124 32.04 -30.36 6.88
N PRO A 125 32.46 -29.11 6.53
CA PRO A 125 31.61 -28.24 5.72
C PRO A 125 31.31 -28.88 4.37
N ILE A 126 30.05 -28.87 3.96
CA ILE A 126 29.59 -29.50 2.70
C ILE A 126 29.72 -28.60 1.49
N ASN A 127 29.71 -27.28 1.70
CA ASN A 127 29.78 -26.33 0.62
C ASN A 127 30.50 -25.06 1.07
N PHE A 128 31.27 -24.48 0.15
CA PHE A 128 32.02 -23.25 0.35
C PHE A 128 31.70 -22.28 -0.78
N SER A 129 31.50 -21.02 -0.41
CA SER A 129 31.32 -19.89 -1.33
C SER A 129 32.18 -18.74 -0.82
N ALA A 130 32.90 -18.05 -1.69
CA ALA A 130 33.72 -16.91 -1.29
C ALA A 130 33.43 -15.70 -2.15
N THR A 131 33.35 -14.54 -1.51
CA THR A 131 33.09 -13.24 -2.16
C THR A 131 34.04 -12.19 -1.61
N CYS A 132 34.31 -11.14 -2.38
CA CYS A 132 35.07 -9.99 -1.91
C CYS A 132 34.12 -8.84 -1.61
N ARG A 133 34.19 -8.27 -0.40
CA ARG A 133 33.42 -7.09 -0.01
C ARG A 133 34.40 -6.04 0.52
N GLY A 134 34.52 -4.92 -0.20
CA GLY A 134 35.56 -3.93 0.07
C GLY A 134 36.95 -4.55 0.06
N SER A 135 37.69 -4.39 1.17
CA SER A 135 39.05 -4.91 1.35
C SER A 135 39.13 -6.30 1.99
N ASN A 136 38.01 -7.00 2.14
CA ASN A 136 37.95 -8.27 2.85
C ASN A 136 37.36 -9.38 1.98
N ILE A 137 37.88 -10.59 2.19
CA ILE A 137 37.37 -11.83 1.62
C ILE A 137 36.42 -12.45 2.64
N HIS A 138 35.18 -12.65 2.22
CA HIS A 138 34.12 -13.26 2.99
C HIS A 138 33.97 -14.70 2.52
N LEU A 139 34.37 -15.65 3.36
CA LEU A 139 34.23 -17.09 3.11
C LEU A 139 33.00 -17.60 3.85
N LEU A 140 31.97 -17.99 3.11
CA LEU A 140 30.76 -18.60 3.61
C LEU A 140 30.81 -20.11 3.43
N TYR A 141 30.44 -20.85 4.47
CA TYR A 141 30.43 -22.30 4.42
C TYR A 141 29.25 -22.89 5.17
N LEU A 142 28.72 -23.95 4.59
CA LEU A 142 27.49 -24.61 4.99
C LEU A 142 27.81 -25.97 5.60
N TYR A 143 27.15 -26.32 6.70
CA TYR A 143 27.24 -27.62 7.35
C TYR A 143 25.94 -28.44 7.17
N LEU A 144 26.05 -29.77 7.34
CA LEU A 144 24.90 -30.68 7.27
C LEU A 144 23.84 -30.42 8.34
N ASN A 145 24.21 -29.77 9.44
CA ASN A 145 23.28 -29.34 10.49
C ASN A 145 22.50 -28.06 10.12
N GLY A 146 22.60 -27.57 8.88
CA GLY A 146 21.91 -26.36 8.43
C GLY A 146 22.51 -25.05 8.93
N SER A 147 23.60 -25.09 9.69
CA SER A 147 24.32 -23.88 10.09
C SER A 147 25.16 -23.35 8.93
N VAL A 148 24.98 -22.06 8.63
CA VAL A 148 25.79 -21.30 7.68
C VAL A 148 26.68 -20.36 8.46
N TYR A 149 27.99 -20.54 8.32
CA TYR A 149 28.99 -19.70 8.96
C TYR A 149 29.70 -18.83 7.94
N GLU A 150 30.22 -17.70 8.41
CA GLU A 150 31.09 -16.80 7.66
C GLU A 150 32.40 -16.59 8.42
N SER A 151 33.50 -16.57 7.68
CA SER A 151 34.81 -16.16 8.15
C SER A 151 35.32 -15.02 7.28
N VAL A 152 35.82 -13.97 7.92
CA VAL A 152 36.32 -12.76 7.25
C VAL A 152 37.84 -12.75 7.27
N LEU A 153 38.43 -12.64 6.09
CA LEU A 153 39.88 -12.60 5.89
C LEU A 153 40.28 -11.26 5.26
N PRO A 154 41.36 -10.62 5.71
CA PRO A 154 41.83 -9.41 5.05
C PRO A 154 42.38 -9.75 3.66
N PHE A 155 41.98 -8.99 2.64
CA PHE A 155 42.46 -9.19 1.27
C PHE A 155 43.97 -8.92 1.19
N ARG A 156 44.45 -7.88 1.88
CA ARG A 156 45.88 -7.56 2.04
C ARG A 156 46.38 -7.99 3.42
N SER A 157 47.42 -8.80 3.48
CA SER A 157 48.05 -9.20 4.75
C SER A 157 49.09 -8.17 5.20
N SER A 158 49.07 -7.77 6.47
CA SER A 158 50.08 -6.91 7.10
C SER A 158 51.26 -7.66 7.73
N SER A 159 51.23 -9.00 7.74
CA SER A 159 52.25 -9.81 8.41
C SER A 159 53.46 -10.10 7.52
N THR A 160 54.58 -9.45 7.86
CA THR A 160 55.92 -9.90 7.50
C THR A 160 56.36 -11.04 8.41
N GLY A 161 56.45 -12.26 7.87
CA GLY A 161 57.26 -13.34 8.46
C GLY A 161 56.50 -14.54 9.07
N ALA A 162 56.97 -15.72 8.67
CA ALA A 162 56.71 -17.08 9.18
C ALA A 162 55.35 -17.75 8.87
N GLU A 163 55.43 -18.99 8.39
CA GLU A 163 54.37 -19.98 8.19
C GLU A 163 53.69 -20.39 9.52
N VAL A 164 53.03 -19.45 10.19
CA VAL A 164 52.24 -19.77 11.38
C VAL A 164 50.83 -20.10 10.96
N VAL A 165 50.39 -21.34 11.22
CA VAL A 165 49.00 -21.76 11.02
C VAL A 165 48.10 -20.91 11.91
N GLN A 166 47.27 -20.07 11.30
CA GLN A 166 46.38 -19.18 12.05
C GLN A 166 44.99 -19.82 12.20
N ALA A 167 44.38 -19.71 13.38
CA ALA A 167 43.00 -20.14 13.57
C ALA A 167 42.05 -19.23 12.78
N LEU A 168 41.12 -19.82 12.04
CA LEU A 168 40.08 -19.12 11.29
C LEU A 168 38.84 -18.96 12.16
N SER A 169 38.61 -17.76 12.69
CA SER A 169 37.40 -17.46 13.47
C SER A 169 36.16 -17.49 12.57
N ARG A 170 35.03 -17.90 13.16
CA ARG A 170 33.76 -18.04 12.47
C ARG A 170 32.62 -17.33 13.19
N SER A 171 31.70 -16.75 12.43
CA SER A 171 30.44 -16.20 12.93
C SER A 171 29.27 -16.93 12.29
N LEU A 172 28.27 -17.29 13.09
CA LEU A 172 27.04 -17.90 12.59
C LEU A 172 26.20 -16.83 11.88
N CYS A 173 25.87 -17.05 10.61
CA CYS A 173 25.05 -16.14 9.80
C CYS A 173 23.58 -16.55 9.77
N LEU A 174 23.32 -17.85 9.64
CA LEU A 174 21.97 -18.39 9.47
C LEU A 174 21.91 -19.81 10.01
N SER A 175 20.80 -20.16 10.65
CA SER A 175 20.45 -21.53 11.00
C SER A 175 19.25 -21.95 10.17
N LEU A 176 19.46 -22.85 9.23
CA LEU A 176 18.40 -23.38 8.37
C LEU A 176 17.54 -24.38 9.15
N PRO A 177 16.23 -24.45 8.87
CA PRO A 177 15.37 -25.45 9.48
C PRO A 177 15.80 -26.85 9.03
N LEU A 178 15.97 -27.73 10.00
CA LEU A 178 16.21 -29.15 9.77
C LEU A 178 14.85 -29.88 9.79
N GLY A 179 14.57 -30.64 8.74
CA GLY A 179 13.44 -31.57 8.74
C GLY A 179 13.75 -32.83 9.55
N GLU A 180 12.77 -33.72 9.71
CA GLU A 180 12.95 -35.02 10.38
C GLU A 180 13.89 -35.96 9.60
N GLU A 181 14.12 -35.70 8.31
CA GLU A 181 15.02 -36.48 7.46
C GLU A 181 16.49 -36.00 7.55
N LYS A 182 17.41 -36.97 7.60
CA LYS A 182 18.85 -36.71 7.56
C LYS A 182 19.23 -36.13 6.20
N LEU A 183 19.63 -34.86 6.18
CA LEU A 183 20.13 -34.19 4.98
C LEU A 183 21.32 -34.96 4.40
N MET A 184 21.22 -35.27 3.11
CA MET A 184 22.28 -35.98 2.39
C MET A 184 23.19 -35.04 1.59
N SER A 185 22.69 -33.87 1.20
CA SER A 185 23.42 -32.93 0.35
C SER A 185 22.77 -31.55 0.31
N GLY A 186 23.57 -30.49 0.26
CA GLY A 186 23.09 -29.11 0.14
C GLY A 186 24.15 -28.18 -0.43
N ALA A 187 23.74 -27.04 -0.98
CA ALA A 187 24.65 -26.01 -1.47
C ALA A 187 24.12 -24.61 -1.14
N ALA A 188 25.04 -23.68 -0.90
CA ALA A 188 24.73 -22.30 -0.59
C ALA A 188 25.61 -21.36 -1.41
N VAL A 189 24.99 -20.33 -2.01
CA VAL A 189 25.70 -19.32 -2.79
C VAL A 189 25.29 -17.93 -2.33
N VAL A 190 26.28 -17.08 -2.12
CA VAL A 190 26.08 -15.68 -1.78
C VAL A 190 25.54 -14.93 -2.99
N LEU A 191 24.43 -14.22 -2.82
CA LEU A 191 23.81 -13.41 -3.88
C LEU A 191 24.27 -11.96 -3.80
N ASP A 192 24.27 -11.39 -2.59
CA ASP A 192 24.71 -10.03 -2.31
C ASP A 192 25.27 -9.93 -0.87
N GLU A 193 25.25 -8.73 -0.27
CA GLU A 193 25.71 -8.51 1.10
C GLU A 193 24.85 -9.21 2.17
N ALA A 194 23.56 -9.35 1.92
CA ALA A 194 22.55 -9.74 2.90
C ALA A 194 21.79 -11.02 2.53
N HIS A 195 21.96 -11.55 1.33
CA HIS A 195 21.16 -12.64 0.80
C HIS A 195 22.01 -13.83 0.37
N VAL A 196 21.52 -15.01 0.72
CA VAL A 196 22.12 -16.30 0.36
C VAL A 196 21.05 -17.19 -0.26
N ALA A 197 21.34 -17.75 -1.43
CA ALA A 197 20.53 -18.80 -2.01
C ALA A 197 20.99 -20.16 -1.48
N VAL A 198 20.04 -21.00 -1.10
CA VAL A 198 20.27 -22.32 -0.52
C VAL A 198 19.41 -23.34 -1.26
N VAL A 199 20.00 -24.49 -1.55
CA VAL A 199 19.31 -25.67 -2.12
C VAL A 199 19.59 -26.92 -1.30
N GLY A 200 18.64 -27.86 -1.34
CA GLY A 200 18.74 -29.15 -0.65
C GLY A 200 18.31 -29.13 0.81
N PHE A 201 17.67 -28.04 1.26
CA PHE A 201 17.07 -27.93 2.59
C PHE A 201 15.54 -27.86 2.48
N PRO A 202 14.80 -28.46 3.43
CA PRO A 202 13.35 -28.43 3.40
C PRO A 202 12.84 -27.00 3.61
N HIS A 203 11.70 -26.69 3.00
CA HIS A 203 10.98 -25.46 3.29
C HIS A 203 10.37 -25.53 4.71
N PRO A 204 10.38 -24.44 5.51
CA PRO A 204 9.88 -24.45 6.90
C PRO A 204 8.44 -24.96 7.05
N SER A 205 7.62 -24.84 6.01
CA SER A 205 6.20 -25.24 6.02
C SER A 205 5.83 -26.33 5.00
N ALA A 206 6.78 -26.88 4.25
CA ALA A 206 6.49 -27.96 3.31
C ALA A 206 6.81 -29.33 3.92
N GLY A 207 5.99 -30.33 3.60
CA GLY A 207 6.23 -31.72 4.00
C GLY A 207 7.47 -32.32 3.33
N ALA A 208 7.97 -33.42 3.90
CA ALA A 208 9.08 -34.20 3.34
C ALA A 208 8.79 -34.63 1.89
N CYS A 209 9.85 -34.84 1.10
CA CYS A 209 9.90 -35.27 -0.32
C CYS A 209 10.01 -34.20 -1.43
N LYS A 210 9.98 -32.89 -1.14
CA LYS A 210 10.15 -31.85 -2.17
C LYS A 210 11.40 -31.02 -1.95
N ASP A 211 12.18 -30.85 -3.00
CA ASP A 211 13.38 -30.03 -2.99
C ASP A 211 13.07 -28.58 -3.37
N TYR A 212 13.62 -27.66 -2.60
CA TYR A 212 13.36 -26.22 -2.75
C TYR A 212 14.65 -25.44 -3.01
N LEU A 213 14.53 -24.41 -3.84
CA LEU A 213 15.47 -23.30 -3.91
C LEU A 213 14.93 -22.17 -3.02
N CYS A 214 15.68 -21.80 -2.00
CA CYS A 214 15.30 -20.79 -1.02
C CYS A 214 16.30 -19.64 -1.05
N ILE A 215 15.80 -18.40 -1.02
CA ILE A 215 16.60 -17.19 -0.82
C ILE A 215 16.36 -16.70 0.60
N TRP A 216 17.42 -16.66 1.38
CA TRP A 216 17.42 -16.25 2.78
C TRP A 216 18.09 -14.90 2.94
N ASN A 217 17.58 -14.07 3.84
CA ASN A 217 18.23 -12.87 4.31
C ASN A 217 19.03 -13.20 5.59
N THR A 218 20.34 -12.97 5.57
CA THR A 218 21.26 -13.27 6.68
C THR A 218 21.20 -12.24 7.82
N HIS A 219 20.87 -10.97 7.53
CA HIS A 219 20.75 -9.95 8.58
C HIS A 219 19.57 -10.18 9.51
N PHE A 220 18.43 -10.63 8.95
CA PHE A 220 17.20 -10.87 9.71
C PHE A 220 16.89 -12.36 9.90
N GLN A 221 17.68 -13.26 9.31
CA GLN A 221 17.46 -14.71 9.32
C GLN A 221 16.07 -15.12 8.80
N THR A 222 15.58 -14.41 7.79
CA THR A 222 14.23 -14.60 7.23
C THR A 222 14.29 -15.22 5.84
N LEU A 223 13.33 -16.09 5.54
CA LEU A 223 13.11 -16.61 4.19
C LEU A 223 12.40 -15.53 3.36
N GLN A 224 13.01 -15.10 2.26
CA GLN A 224 12.49 -14.03 1.39
C GLN A 224 11.72 -14.57 0.18
N ALA A 225 12.26 -15.63 -0.44
CA ALA A 225 11.62 -16.27 -1.59
C ALA A 225 11.93 -17.76 -1.60
N CYS A 226 11.00 -18.55 -2.13
CA CYS A 226 11.18 -19.97 -2.29
C CYS A 226 10.56 -20.44 -3.61
N LYS A 227 11.20 -21.41 -4.26
CA LYS A 227 10.69 -22.06 -5.46
C LYS A 227 10.85 -23.57 -5.34
N GLU A 228 9.74 -24.27 -5.57
CA GLU A 228 9.74 -25.73 -5.67
C GLU A 228 10.47 -26.18 -6.95
N MET A 229 11.39 -27.12 -6.81
CA MET A 229 12.14 -27.69 -7.93
C MET A 229 11.59 -29.07 -8.26
N ALA A 230 11.43 -29.36 -9.55
CA ALA A 230 10.90 -30.63 -10.01
C ALA A 230 11.99 -31.71 -9.99
N GLY A 231 11.86 -32.72 -9.13
CA GLY A 231 12.84 -33.82 -9.03
C GLY A 231 14.03 -33.50 -8.12
N ARG A 232 14.96 -34.46 -8.01
CA ARG A 232 16.05 -34.41 -7.02
C ARG A 232 17.10 -33.37 -7.40
N ILE A 233 17.36 -32.41 -6.51
CA ILE A 233 18.43 -31.43 -6.66
C ILE A 233 19.79 -32.11 -6.37
N TYR A 234 20.76 -31.85 -7.25
CA TYR A 234 22.16 -32.15 -6.94
C TYR A 234 22.72 -30.98 -6.12
N SER A 235 23.56 -31.24 -5.12
CA SER A 235 24.16 -30.24 -4.21
C SER A 235 25.15 -29.29 -4.88
N GLN A 236 24.73 -28.66 -5.95
CA GLN A 236 25.48 -27.74 -6.77
C GLN A 236 24.55 -26.57 -7.09
N LEU A 237 25.06 -25.36 -6.87
CA LEU A 237 24.35 -24.11 -7.09
C LEU A 237 25.39 -23.12 -7.61
N TRP A 238 25.05 -22.38 -8.65
CA TRP A 238 25.90 -21.33 -9.18
C TRP A 238 25.12 -20.04 -9.38
N CYS A 239 25.80 -18.91 -9.16
CA CYS A 239 25.29 -17.58 -9.47
C CYS A 239 26.20 -16.94 -10.52
N TYR A 240 25.61 -16.49 -11.63
CA TYR A 240 26.33 -15.73 -12.64
C TYR A 240 25.41 -14.71 -13.29
N SER A 241 25.85 -13.45 -13.35
CA SER A 241 25.12 -12.32 -13.96
C SER A 241 23.66 -12.19 -13.49
N GLY A 242 23.43 -12.27 -12.17
CA GLY A 242 22.09 -12.13 -11.58
C GLY A 242 21.15 -13.31 -11.86
N LYS A 243 21.68 -14.47 -12.24
CA LYS A 243 20.92 -15.69 -12.49
C LYS A 243 21.48 -16.85 -11.69
N LEU A 244 20.57 -17.64 -11.11
CA LEU A 244 20.88 -18.88 -10.41
C LEU A 244 20.75 -20.06 -11.35
N TYR A 245 21.75 -20.95 -11.30
CA TYR A 245 21.80 -22.18 -12.09
C TYR A 245 21.70 -23.37 -11.15
N VAL A 246 20.65 -24.17 -11.30
CA VAL A 246 20.36 -25.32 -10.43
C VAL A 246 20.18 -26.58 -11.27
N PRO A 247 21.10 -27.55 -11.19
CA PRO A 247 20.95 -28.86 -11.81
C PRO A 247 20.01 -29.74 -10.97
N HIS A 248 18.99 -30.30 -11.61
CA HIS A 248 18.03 -31.21 -10.98
C HIS A 248 17.60 -32.28 -11.99
N GLY A 249 17.68 -33.56 -11.59
CA GLY A 249 17.43 -34.68 -12.50
C GLY A 249 18.27 -34.64 -13.78
N LYS A 250 17.64 -34.40 -14.93
CA LYS A 250 18.31 -34.25 -16.25
C LYS A 250 18.25 -32.82 -16.80
N MET A 251 17.81 -31.86 -15.99
CA MET A 251 17.54 -30.49 -16.41
C MET A 251 18.42 -29.50 -15.64
N LEU A 252 18.73 -28.37 -16.28
CA LEU A 252 19.39 -27.23 -15.66
C LEU A 252 18.40 -26.06 -15.66
N SER A 253 17.94 -25.63 -14.49
CA SER A 253 17.11 -24.44 -14.37
C SER A 253 17.98 -23.20 -14.29
N VAL A 254 17.58 -22.17 -15.04
CA VAL A 254 18.15 -20.81 -14.96
C VAL A 254 17.08 -19.88 -14.40
N ILE A 255 17.32 -19.35 -13.21
CA ILE A 255 16.34 -18.57 -12.45
C ILE A 255 16.89 -17.16 -12.23
N PRO A 256 16.33 -16.13 -12.89
CA PRO A 256 16.68 -14.76 -12.56
C PRO A 256 16.18 -14.42 -11.16
N PHE A 257 16.95 -13.62 -10.43
CA PHE A 257 16.58 -13.15 -9.11
C PHE A 257 16.81 -11.64 -9.00
N ASP A 258 16.03 -10.99 -8.15
CA ASP A 258 16.21 -9.60 -7.76
C ASP A 258 16.18 -9.52 -6.23
N CYS A 259 17.25 -9.00 -5.64
CA CYS A 259 17.41 -8.90 -4.20
C CYS A 259 17.10 -7.46 -3.77
N GLN A 260 15.99 -7.27 -3.06
CA GLN A 260 15.67 -5.97 -2.46
C GLN A 260 16.68 -5.62 -1.37
N LYS A 261 16.91 -4.32 -1.13
CA LYS A 261 17.77 -3.89 -0.02
C LYS A 261 17.24 -4.44 1.30
N SER A 262 18.10 -5.11 2.06
CA SER A 262 17.78 -5.67 3.37
C SER A 262 17.32 -4.57 4.33
N SER A 263 16.02 -4.46 4.53
CA SER A 263 15.39 -3.52 5.47
C SER A 263 14.36 -4.22 6.34
N LEU A 264 14.11 -3.69 7.53
CA LEU A 264 13.06 -4.22 8.40
C LEU A 264 11.69 -4.16 7.70
N ALA A 265 11.43 -3.12 6.90
CA ALA A 265 10.19 -2.99 6.14
C ALA A 265 10.04 -4.08 5.06
N ALA A 266 11.14 -4.48 4.41
CA ALA A 266 11.17 -5.60 3.48
C ALA A 266 10.88 -6.93 4.21
N ALA A 267 11.58 -7.18 5.32
CA ALA A 267 11.41 -8.39 6.13
C ALA A 267 9.98 -8.53 6.69
N MET A 268 9.31 -7.42 6.99
CA MET A 268 7.93 -7.37 7.50
C MET A 268 6.86 -7.33 6.39
N GLY A 269 7.24 -7.39 5.12
CA GLY A 269 6.31 -7.34 3.98
C GLY A 269 5.61 -5.99 3.78
N LYS A 270 6.09 -4.91 4.40
CA LYS A 270 5.50 -3.56 4.35
C LYS A 270 6.12 -2.64 3.30
N GLN A 271 7.12 -3.12 2.57
CA GLN A 271 7.74 -2.34 1.50
C GLN A 271 6.83 -2.36 0.26
N LYS A 272 6.17 -1.23 0.00
CA LYS A 272 5.33 -1.03 -1.18
C LYS A 272 6.19 -1.16 -2.43
N GLN A 273 5.93 -2.17 -3.26
CA GLN A 273 6.61 -2.32 -4.55
C GLN A 273 6.29 -1.10 -5.44
N THR A 274 7.31 -0.41 -5.90
CA THR A 274 7.21 0.73 -6.83
C THR A 274 7.23 0.28 -8.29
N SER A 275 7.28 -1.03 -8.53
CA SER A 275 7.02 -1.60 -9.85
C SER A 275 5.52 -1.63 -10.06
N GLN A 276 5.03 -0.94 -11.09
CA GLN A 276 3.78 -1.26 -11.76
C GLN A 276 3.86 -2.73 -12.21
N SER A 277 3.57 -3.67 -11.31
CA SER A 277 3.06 -4.95 -11.76
C SER A 277 1.61 -4.68 -12.15
N GLU A 278 1.28 -5.01 -13.38
CA GLU A 278 -0.10 -5.10 -13.83
C GLU A 278 -0.85 -5.92 -12.78
N CYS A 279 -1.66 -5.25 -11.98
CA CYS A 279 -2.56 -5.92 -11.06
C CYS A 279 -3.53 -6.68 -11.98
N SER A 280 -3.28 -7.98 -12.17
CA SER A 280 -4.25 -8.85 -12.84
C SER A 280 -5.54 -8.70 -12.05
N PHE A 281 -6.54 -8.06 -12.67
CA PHE A 281 -7.87 -7.90 -12.08
C PHE A 281 -8.29 -9.25 -11.51
N VAL A 282 -8.38 -9.32 -10.19
CA VAL A 282 -8.84 -10.54 -9.51
C VAL A 282 -10.29 -10.71 -9.93
N THR A 283 -10.53 -11.70 -10.78
CA THR A 283 -11.87 -12.14 -11.14
C THR A 283 -12.64 -12.46 -9.86
N SER A 284 -13.85 -11.93 -9.77
CA SER A 284 -14.73 -12.08 -8.60
C SER A 284 -14.83 -13.53 -8.14
N TRP A 285 -14.76 -13.74 -6.82
CA TRP A 285 -14.97 -15.05 -6.18
C TRP A 285 -16.36 -15.63 -6.43
N THR A 286 -17.30 -14.84 -6.96
CA THR A 286 -18.65 -15.29 -7.31
C THR A 286 -18.73 -16.10 -8.59
N SER A 287 -17.64 -16.27 -9.36
CA SER A 287 -17.64 -17.09 -10.57
C SER A 287 -17.56 -18.60 -10.31
N GLN A 288 -17.55 -19.05 -9.05
CA GLN A 288 -17.51 -20.47 -8.71
C GLN A 288 -18.84 -20.90 -8.09
N SER A 289 -19.84 -21.13 -8.94
CA SER A 289 -21.01 -21.91 -8.55
C SER A 289 -20.53 -23.33 -8.22
N CYS A 290 -20.66 -23.70 -6.95
CA CYS A 290 -20.57 -25.08 -6.49
C CYS A 290 -21.57 -25.94 -7.28
N THR A 291 -21.09 -26.81 -8.16
CA THR A 291 -21.91 -27.86 -8.76
C THR A 291 -21.62 -29.17 -8.08
N ASP A 292 -22.44 -29.51 -7.08
CA ASP A 292 -22.63 -30.89 -6.66
C ASP A 292 -23.50 -31.63 -7.67
N VAL A 293 -22.94 -32.71 -8.20
CA VAL A 293 -23.53 -33.98 -8.67
C VAL A 293 -25.02 -33.96 -9.09
N THR A 294 -25.29 -34.07 -10.39
CA THR A 294 -25.96 -35.26 -10.99
C THR A 294 -26.15 -35.17 -12.51
N GLN A 295 -25.82 -36.29 -13.17
CA GLN A 295 -26.37 -36.84 -14.40
C GLN A 295 -26.12 -36.13 -15.75
N THR A 296 -25.21 -36.78 -16.48
CA THR A 296 -25.17 -36.95 -17.94
C THR A 296 -26.51 -36.80 -18.66
N THR A 297 -26.59 -35.86 -19.59
CA THR A 297 -27.19 -36.05 -20.93
C THR A 297 -26.66 -34.99 -21.88
N GLU A 298 -26.08 -35.43 -22.99
CA GLU A 298 -25.68 -34.59 -24.10
C GLU A 298 -26.92 -33.94 -24.74
N ILE A 299 -27.00 -32.61 -24.76
CA ILE A 299 -27.75 -31.87 -25.78
C ILE A 299 -26.89 -30.70 -26.26
N LYS A 300 -26.53 -30.77 -27.54
CA LYS A 300 -25.97 -29.69 -28.35
C LYS A 300 -26.79 -28.41 -28.20
N SER A 301 -26.18 -27.32 -27.78
CA SER A 301 -26.46 -26.01 -28.38
C SER A 301 -25.24 -25.11 -28.30
N ARG A 302 -24.74 -24.82 -29.49
CA ARG A 302 -23.70 -23.86 -29.82
C ARG A 302 -24.36 -22.48 -29.72
N MET A 303 -24.17 -21.72 -28.64
CA MET A 303 -24.51 -20.28 -28.63
C MET A 303 -23.82 -19.50 -27.49
N SER A 304 -22.83 -18.71 -27.90
CA SER A 304 -22.59 -17.33 -27.48
C SER A 304 -22.13 -17.06 -26.03
N THR A 305 -20.83 -17.24 -25.78
CA THR A 305 -20.06 -16.20 -25.08
C THR A 305 -20.05 -14.94 -25.97
N ARG A 306 -21.12 -14.15 -25.88
CA ARG A 306 -21.10 -12.77 -26.40
C ARG A 306 -20.35 -11.96 -25.36
N ASN A 307 -19.05 -11.87 -25.55
CA ASN A 307 -18.17 -11.03 -24.75
C ASN A 307 -18.68 -9.58 -24.78
N VAL A 308 -18.37 -8.83 -23.72
CA VAL A 308 -18.63 -7.41 -23.45
C VAL A 308 -17.96 -6.45 -24.47
N SER A 309 -17.78 -6.91 -25.71
CA SER A 309 -17.16 -6.24 -26.85
C SER A 309 -18.15 -5.44 -27.70
N ASP A 310 -19.45 -5.48 -27.39
CA ASP A 310 -20.50 -4.93 -28.27
C ASP A 310 -20.72 -3.41 -28.13
N LEU A 311 -20.00 -2.67 -27.27
CA LEU A 311 -20.04 -1.18 -27.22
C LEU A 311 -19.03 -0.50 -28.17
N SER A 312 -18.77 -1.11 -29.33
CA SER A 312 -17.98 -0.52 -30.42
C SER A 312 -18.53 0.80 -30.99
N ILE A 313 -19.70 1.24 -30.51
CA ILE A 313 -20.45 2.43 -30.91
C ILE A 313 -19.96 3.69 -30.16
N ILE A 314 -19.30 3.55 -29.01
CA ILE A 314 -18.89 4.68 -28.16
C ILE A 314 -17.83 5.60 -28.81
N PRO A 315 -16.86 5.15 -29.63
CA PRO A 315 -15.82 6.05 -30.14
C PRO A 315 -16.28 7.10 -31.17
N THR A 316 -17.34 6.82 -31.95
CA THR A 316 -17.66 7.57 -33.19
C THR A 316 -19.09 8.08 -33.33
N SER A 317 -19.99 7.76 -32.42
CA SER A 317 -21.44 8.03 -32.58
C SER A 317 -21.90 9.33 -31.91
N ALA A 318 -23.04 9.89 -32.33
CA ALA A 318 -23.62 11.10 -31.73
C ALA A 318 -24.06 10.87 -30.27
N VAL A 319 -24.31 11.95 -29.52
CA VAL A 319 -24.65 11.87 -28.09
C VAL A 319 -25.96 11.10 -27.88
N GLU A 320 -26.95 11.34 -28.74
CA GLU A 320 -28.28 10.74 -28.67
C GLU A 320 -28.24 9.22 -28.93
N ASP A 321 -27.45 8.80 -29.93
CA ASP A 321 -27.27 7.38 -30.27
C ASP A 321 -26.58 6.62 -29.13
N VAL A 322 -25.56 7.23 -28.52
CA VAL A 322 -24.85 6.64 -27.38
C VAL A 322 -25.76 6.54 -26.17
N GLN A 323 -26.58 7.55 -25.88
CA GLN A 323 -27.53 7.50 -24.77
C GLN A 323 -28.59 6.41 -24.94
N ALA A 324 -29.14 6.25 -26.16
CA ALA A 324 -30.09 5.19 -26.46
C ALA A 324 -29.48 3.79 -26.31
N GLU A 325 -28.25 3.60 -26.82
CA GLU A 325 -27.55 2.32 -26.73
C GLU A 325 -27.19 1.95 -25.28
N VAL A 326 -26.76 2.91 -24.47
CA VAL A 326 -26.50 2.68 -23.03
C VAL A 326 -27.78 2.26 -22.30
N GLY A 327 -28.92 2.89 -22.63
CA GLY A 327 -30.22 2.50 -22.07
C GLY A 327 -30.63 1.07 -22.46
N GLU A 328 -30.45 0.69 -23.72
CA GLU A 328 -30.70 -0.69 -24.18
C GLU A 328 -29.72 -1.69 -23.56
N PHE A 329 -28.46 -1.31 -23.41
CA PHE A 329 -27.43 -2.12 -22.77
C PHE A 329 -27.80 -2.47 -21.31
N ILE A 330 -28.25 -1.48 -20.53
CA ILE A 330 -28.69 -1.69 -19.14
C ILE A 330 -29.89 -2.63 -19.08
N ARG A 331 -30.83 -2.54 -20.04
CA ARG A 331 -32.02 -3.40 -20.09
C ARG A 331 -31.73 -4.85 -20.52
N ARG A 332 -30.78 -5.04 -21.44
CA ARG A 332 -30.48 -6.36 -22.04
C ARG A 332 -29.51 -7.19 -21.21
N THR A 333 -28.67 -6.56 -20.39
CA THR A 333 -27.57 -7.24 -19.69
C THR A 333 -28.07 -7.85 -18.36
N PRO A 334 -27.76 -9.14 -18.07
CA PRO A 334 -28.08 -9.75 -16.79
C PRO A 334 -27.43 -9.01 -15.62
N GLN A 335 -28.10 -9.00 -14.45
CA GLN A 335 -27.69 -8.23 -13.28
C GLN A 335 -26.25 -8.51 -12.79
N ALA A 336 -25.79 -9.76 -12.90
CA ALA A 336 -24.43 -10.15 -12.48
C ALA A 336 -23.34 -9.58 -13.40
N ASP A 337 -23.58 -9.56 -14.71
CA ASP A 337 -22.64 -9.03 -15.71
C ASP A 337 -22.67 -7.50 -15.76
N LEU A 338 -23.83 -6.91 -15.44
CA LEU A 338 -24.03 -5.46 -15.43
C LEU A 338 -23.13 -4.75 -14.40
N GLN A 339 -22.81 -5.39 -13.27
CA GLN A 339 -21.94 -4.81 -12.24
C GLN A 339 -20.54 -4.47 -12.78
N LEU A 340 -19.91 -5.42 -13.47
CA LEU A 340 -18.56 -5.24 -14.03
C LEU A 340 -18.59 -4.40 -15.30
N ALA A 341 -19.64 -4.58 -16.11
CA ALA A 341 -19.72 -3.92 -17.41
C ALA A 341 -20.09 -2.43 -17.25
N ALA A 342 -21.01 -2.05 -16.35
CA ALA A 342 -21.39 -0.65 -16.13
C ALA A 342 -20.19 0.24 -15.77
N GLY A 343 -19.26 -0.25 -14.95
CA GLY A 343 -18.01 0.46 -14.63
C GLY A 343 -17.15 0.72 -15.86
N ARG A 344 -16.99 -0.27 -16.74
CA ARG A 344 -16.23 -0.12 -18.00
C ARG A 344 -16.90 0.87 -18.96
N VAL A 345 -18.23 0.81 -19.08
CA VAL A 345 -18.99 1.77 -19.90
C VAL A 345 -18.81 3.18 -19.36
N ALA A 346 -18.93 3.37 -18.05
CA ALA A 346 -18.74 4.69 -17.42
C ALA A 346 -17.34 5.26 -17.69
N LEU A 347 -16.29 4.44 -17.53
CA LEU A 347 -14.91 4.85 -17.81
C LEU A 347 -14.69 5.27 -19.26
N GLU A 348 -15.24 4.52 -20.22
CA GLU A 348 -15.11 4.85 -21.64
C GLU A 348 -15.86 6.15 -21.99
N LEU A 349 -17.07 6.33 -21.47
CA LEU A 349 -17.85 7.55 -21.66
C LEU A 349 -17.15 8.78 -21.05
N VAL A 350 -16.55 8.63 -19.87
CA VAL A 350 -15.76 9.71 -19.23
C VAL A 350 -14.51 10.02 -20.06
N SER A 351 -13.78 9.00 -20.52
CA SER A 351 -12.59 9.19 -21.36
C SER A 351 -12.92 9.95 -22.65
N ARG A 352 -14.02 9.58 -23.32
CA ARG A 352 -14.48 10.31 -24.51
C ARG A 352 -14.91 11.75 -24.19
N SER A 353 -15.62 11.96 -23.09
CA SER A 353 -16.10 13.30 -22.69
C SER A 353 -14.96 14.24 -22.26
N GLN A 354 -13.82 13.69 -21.81
CA GLN A 354 -12.61 14.45 -21.52
C GLN A 354 -11.83 14.83 -22.79
N THR A 355 -11.87 13.96 -23.81
CA THR A 355 -11.14 14.18 -25.07
C THR A 355 -11.92 15.06 -26.05
N ASP A 356 -13.25 14.92 -26.11
CA ASP A 356 -14.13 15.73 -26.94
C ASP A 356 -14.97 16.70 -26.09
N ALA A 357 -14.69 18.00 -26.19
CA ALA A 357 -15.38 19.03 -25.45
C ALA A 357 -16.88 19.14 -25.79
N ASN A 358 -17.28 18.74 -27.00
CA ASN A 358 -18.67 18.81 -27.47
C ASN A 358 -19.48 17.55 -27.11
N PHE A 359 -18.82 16.48 -26.65
CA PHE A 359 -19.47 15.25 -26.27
C PHE A 359 -19.70 15.20 -24.76
N TYR A 360 -20.97 15.21 -24.34
CA TYR A 360 -21.35 15.05 -22.94
C TYR A 360 -22.71 14.34 -22.79
N PRO A 361 -22.72 13.00 -22.62
CA PRO A 361 -23.95 12.22 -22.56
C PRO A 361 -24.54 12.21 -21.14
N GLN A 362 -25.07 13.34 -20.69
CA GLN A 362 -25.64 13.51 -19.32
C GLN A 362 -26.64 12.39 -18.95
N CYS A 363 -27.61 12.09 -19.81
CA CYS A 363 -28.62 11.06 -19.52
C CYS A 363 -28.02 9.65 -19.39
N ALA A 364 -26.95 9.34 -20.13
CA ALA A 364 -26.28 8.04 -20.02
C ALA A 364 -25.60 7.89 -18.66
N PHE A 365 -24.95 8.96 -18.17
CA PHE A 365 -24.34 8.95 -16.83
C PHE A 365 -25.39 8.80 -15.73
N LEU A 366 -26.53 9.49 -15.82
CA LEU A 366 -27.62 9.37 -14.86
C LEU A 366 -28.20 7.95 -14.84
N LEU A 367 -28.48 7.36 -16.01
CA LEU A 367 -28.96 5.98 -16.12
C LEU A 367 -27.98 4.96 -15.52
N LEU A 368 -26.67 5.15 -15.73
CA LEU A 368 -25.65 4.28 -15.14
C LEU A 368 -25.59 4.43 -13.62
N LEU A 369 -25.72 5.65 -13.10
CA LEU A 369 -25.78 5.89 -11.65
C LEU A 369 -27.04 5.28 -11.02
N GLU A 370 -28.19 5.35 -11.68
CA GLU A 370 -29.45 4.74 -11.21
C GLU A 370 -29.33 3.22 -10.98
N THR A 371 -28.43 2.53 -11.68
CA THR A 371 -28.19 1.09 -11.46
C THR A 371 -27.62 0.76 -10.07
N ARG A 372 -27.09 1.76 -9.34
CA ARG A 372 -26.41 1.62 -8.03
C ARG A 372 -25.18 0.70 -8.04
N TYR A 373 -24.63 0.36 -9.21
CA TYR A 373 -23.40 -0.45 -9.33
C TYR A 373 -22.13 0.37 -9.47
N LEU A 374 -22.26 1.70 -9.60
CA LEU A 374 -21.12 2.60 -9.66
C LEU A 374 -20.78 3.14 -8.27
N CYS A 375 -19.48 3.26 -8.02
CA CYS A 375 -18.88 3.95 -6.88
C CYS A 375 -17.69 4.79 -7.38
N TYR A 376 -17.17 5.67 -6.53
CA TYR A 376 -16.09 6.58 -6.92
C TYR A 376 -14.85 5.80 -7.38
N SER A 377 -14.47 4.72 -6.68
CA SER A 377 -13.30 3.91 -7.02
C SER A 377 -13.38 3.23 -8.40
N VAL A 378 -14.59 2.96 -8.90
CA VAL A 378 -14.80 2.38 -10.23
C VAL A 378 -14.67 3.42 -11.34
N CYS A 379 -15.08 4.66 -11.09
CA CYS A 379 -15.02 5.76 -12.06
C CYS A 379 -14.62 7.09 -11.40
N PRO A 380 -13.33 7.24 -11.00
CA PRO A 380 -12.90 8.37 -10.16
C PRO A 380 -13.03 9.73 -10.87
N GLU A 381 -12.93 9.73 -12.20
CA GLU A 381 -12.96 10.95 -13.00
C GLU A 381 -14.38 11.44 -13.35
N LEU A 382 -15.43 10.73 -12.95
CA LEU A 382 -16.80 11.14 -13.26
C LEU A 382 -17.17 12.44 -12.54
N LEU A 383 -16.84 12.54 -11.25
CA LEU A 383 -17.20 13.68 -10.42
C LEU A 383 -16.38 14.92 -10.78
N SER A 384 -15.09 14.74 -11.10
CA SER A 384 -14.22 15.82 -11.61
C SER A 384 -14.74 16.35 -12.96
N LEU A 385 -15.13 15.46 -13.89
CA LEU A 385 -15.74 15.83 -15.17
C LEU A 385 -17.06 16.59 -14.98
N ALA A 386 -17.95 16.09 -14.11
CA ALA A 386 -19.24 16.73 -13.82
C ALA A 386 -19.05 18.16 -13.32
N MET A 387 -18.07 18.38 -12.43
CA MET A 387 -17.74 19.72 -11.93
C MET A 387 -17.21 20.65 -13.02
N VAL A 388 -16.35 20.17 -13.91
CA VAL A 388 -15.82 20.96 -15.04
C VAL A 388 -16.95 21.37 -16.00
N LYS A 389 -17.91 20.47 -16.23
CA LYS A 389 -19.10 20.74 -17.07
C LYS A 389 -20.21 21.50 -16.34
N LYS A 390 -20.03 21.82 -15.05
CA LYS A 390 -21.05 22.43 -14.15
C LYS A 390 -22.35 21.64 -14.07
N ASP A 391 -22.27 20.31 -14.20
CA ASP A 391 -23.42 19.42 -14.04
C ASP A 391 -23.65 19.07 -12.57
N PHE A 392 -24.27 19.99 -11.84
CA PHE A 392 -24.50 19.78 -10.42
C PHE A 392 -25.60 18.75 -10.11
N HIS A 393 -26.46 18.43 -11.08
CA HIS A 393 -27.45 17.35 -10.91
C HIS A 393 -26.76 16.00 -10.82
N LEU A 394 -25.81 15.74 -11.73
CA LEU A 394 -25.00 14.53 -11.70
C LEU A 394 -24.17 14.46 -10.41
N CYS A 395 -23.60 15.59 -9.96
CA CYS A 395 -22.90 15.66 -8.67
C CYS A 395 -23.83 15.31 -7.49
N GLN A 396 -25.05 15.84 -7.47
CA GLN A 396 -26.03 15.57 -6.41
C GLN A 396 -26.33 14.08 -6.29
N ILE A 397 -26.64 13.43 -7.42
CA ILE A 397 -26.89 11.99 -7.43
C ILE A 397 -25.63 11.20 -7.06
N ALA A 398 -24.45 11.61 -7.53
CA ALA A 398 -23.19 10.97 -7.17
C ALA A 398 -22.92 11.03 -5.66
N PHE A 399 -23.14 12.17 -5.00
CA PHE A 399 -23.03 12.27 -3.53
C PHE A 399 -24.02 11.36 -2.80
N GLN A 400 -25.20 11.14 -3.37
CA GLN A 400 -26.19 10.28 -2.75
C GLN A 400 -25.86 8.79 -2.87
N ILE A 401 -25.19 8.40 -3.97
CA ILE A 401 -24.92 7.00 -4.33
C ILE A 401 -23.54 6.53 -3.90
N PHE A 402 -22.49 7.34 -4.12
CA PHE A 402 -21.11 6.94 -3.87
C PHE A 402 -20.80 6.99 -2.38
N SER A 403 -20.44 5.84 -1.81
CA SER A 403 -20.05 5.71 -0.40
C SER A 403 -18.56 5.95 -0.15
N ASP A 404 -17.75 5.99 -1.21
CA ASP A 404 -16.29 5.95 -1.19
C ASP A 404 -15.63 7.19 -1.81
N ILE A 405 -16.32 8.34 -1.82
CA ILE A 405 -15.76 9.60 -2.32
C ILE A 405 -14.61 10.05 -1.39
N PRO A 406 -13.38 10.23 -1.90
CA PRO A 406 -12.26 10.71 -1.10
C PRO A 406 -12.47 12.15 -0.63
N GLU A 407 -12.00 12.47 0.57
CA GLU A 407 -12.16 13.79 1.19
C GLU A 407 -11.55 14.93 0.35
N ALA A 408 -10.47 14.66 -0.38
CA ALA A 408 -9.86 15.60 -1.32
C ALA A 408 -10.85 16.05 -2.42
N VAL A 409 -11.64 15.10 -2.94
CA VAL A 409 -12.62 15.34 -3.99
C VAL A 409 -13.85 16.03 -3.42
N THR A 410 -14.33 15.59 -2.25
CA THR A 410 -15.41 16.27 -1.52
C THR A 410 -15.07 17.74 -1.27
N CYS A 411 -13.86 18.05 -0.82
CA CYS A 411 -13.38 19.43 -0.65
C CYS A 411 -13.28 20.21 -1.97
N ALA A 412 -12.83 19.57 -3.05
CA ALA A 412 -12.81 20.19 -4.37
C ALA A 412 -14.24 20.54 -4.83
N CYS A 413 -15.20 19.63 -4.66
CA CYS A 413 -16.62 19.87 -4.95
C CYS A 413 -17.16 21.03 -4.12
N LEU A 414 -16.94 21.02 -2.81
CA LEU A 414 -17.34 22.09 -1.90
C LEU A 414 -16.80 23.45 -2.37
N LYS A 415 -15.52 23.50 -2.73
CA LYS A 415 -14.87 24.72 -3.23
C LYS A 415 -15.54 25.24 -4.51
N THR A 416 -15.85 24.37 -5.46
CA THR A 416 -16.51 24.76 -6.72
C THR A 416 -17.95 25.22 -6.49
N ILE A 417 -18.71 24.52 -5.62
CA ILE A 417 -20.08 24.90 -5.25
C ILE A 417 -20.08 26.29 -4.60
N LEU A 418 -19.19 26.53 -3.64
CA LEU A 418 -19.07 27.83 -2.96
C LEU A 418 -18.60 28.95 -3.90
N SER A 419 -17.79 28.64 -4.90
CA SER A 419 -17.28 29.62 -5.88
C SER A 419 -18.31 30.01 -6.95
N THR A 420 -19.31 29.17 -7.19
CA THR A 420 -20.32 29.41 -8.23
C THR A 420 -21.37 30.41 -7.73
N PRO A 421 -21.73 31.47 -8.47
CA PRO A 421 -22.72 32.44 -8.04
C PRO A 421 -24.14 31.83 -8.02
N ASP A 422 -25.00 32.31 -7.12
CA ASP A 422 -26.35 31.75 -6.93
C ASP A 422 -27.22 31.87 -8.19
N LEU A 423 -27.06 32.96 -8.94
CA LEU A 423 -27.80 33.20 -10.19
C LEU A 423 -27.57 32.10 -11.25
N GLU A 424 -26.36 31.56 -11.33
CA GLU A 424 -26.06 30.45 -12.24
C GLU A 424 -26.67 29.14 -11.72
N MET A 425 -26.67 28.95 -10.40
CA MET A 425 -27.14 27.73 -9.76
C MET A 425 -28.67 27.56 -9.81
N GLU A 426 -29.42 28.67 -9.89
CA GLU A 426 -30.89 28.65 -10.00
C GLU A 426 -31.40 28.08 -11.33
N THR A 427 -30.55 28.03 -12.36
CA THR A 427 -30.91 27.46 -13.67
C THR A 427 -30.72 25.95 -13.73
N VAL A 428 -30.15 25.34 -12.69
CA VAL A 428 -29.78 23.92 -12.66
C VAL A 428 -30.94 23.06 -12.20
N ASN A 429 -31.22 21.99 -12.93
CA ASN A 429 -32.26 21.03 -12.57
C ASN A 429 -31.78 20.09 -11.46
N LEU A 430 -32.00 20.45 -10.19
CA LEU A 430 -31.69 19.60 -9.04
C LEU A 430 -32.90 18.74 -8.64
N ASP A 431 -32.64 17.75 -7.79
CA ASP A 431 -33.71 16.97 -7.16
C ASP A 431 -34.76 17.89 -6.51
N THR A 432 -36.02 17.68 -6.90
CA THR A 432 -37.11 18.59 -6.58
C THR A 432 -37.40 18.60 -5.08
N ASP A 433 -37.27 17.45 -4.41
CA ASP A 433 -37.54 17.34 -2.98
C ASP A 433 -36.49 18.10 -2.15
N SER A 434 -35.21 18.03 -2.56
CA SER A 434 -34.12 18.78 -1.94
C SER A 434 -34.29 20.30 -2.05
N VAL A 435 -34.80 20.80 -3.19
CA VAL A 435 -35.06 22.24 -3.40
C VAL A 435 -36.33 22.68 -2.65
N ILE A 436 -37.39 21.87 -2.64
CA ILE A 436 -38.61 22.12 -1.85
C ILE A 436 -38.23 22.21 -0.37
N PHE A 437 -37.39 21.31 0.13
CA PHE A 437 -36.90 21.32 1.50
C PHE A 437 -36.22 22.65 1.84
N MET A 438 -35.28 23.11 1.01
CA MET A 438 -34.62 24.40 1.23
C MET A 438 -35.60 25.58 1.19
N LYS A 439 -36.61 25.51 0.32
CA LYS A 439 -37.67 26.51 0.23
C LYS A 439 -38.52 26.55 1.50
N GLU A 440 -38.86 25.40 2.06
CA GLU A 440 -39.58 25.30 3.34
C GLU A 440 -38.75 25.84 4.51
N LEU A 441 -37.46 25.47 4.58
CA LEU A 441 -36.51 25.94 5.60
C LEU A 441 -36.38 27.47 5.60
N THR A 442 -36.37 28.05 4.39
CA THR A 442 -36.34 29.51 4.19
C THR A 442 -37.68 30.15 4.52
N ARG A 443 -38.81 29.54 4.14
CA ARG A 443 -40.17 30.06 4.39
C ARG A 443 -40.60 30.00 5.85
N ALA A 444 -40.08 29.07 6.65
CA ALA A 444 -40.31 29.04 8.11
C ALA A 444 -39.91 30.37 8.79
N GLN A 445 -39.11 31.21 8.14
CA GLN A 445 -38.76 32.57 8.56
C GLN A 445 -39.96 33.53 8.57
N SER A 446 -40.92 33.40 7.65
CA SER A 446 -42.02 34.37 7.54
C SER A 446 -43.19 34.08 8.47
N ARG A 447 -43.22 32.92 9.15
CA ARG A 447 -44.30 32.54 10.08
C ARG A 447 -43.98 32.85 11.53
N SER A 448 -42.70 32.85 11.92
CA SER A 448 -42.29 33.14 13.30
C SER A 448 -42.54 34.60 13.71
N ASP A 449 -42.69 35.51 12.75
CA ASP A 449 -42.90 36.93 13.03
C ASP A 449 -44.40 37.32 13.13
N GLU A 450 -45.33 36.46 12.69
CA GLU A 450 -46.78 36.76 12.71
C GLU A 450 -47.58 35.98 13.76
N GLU A 451 -47.12 34.82 14.23
CA GLU A 451 -47.76 34.08 15.31
C GLU A 451 -47.08 34.38 16.65
N GLY A 452 -47.56 35.44 17.32
CA GLY A 452 -47.23 35.75 18.70
C GLY A 452 -47.44 34.52 19.59
N GLY A 453 -46.39 34.10 20.28
CA GLY A 453 -46.37 32.90 21.11
C GLY A 453 -47.51 32.88 22.14
N GLN A 454 -48.35 31.85 22.05
CA GLN A 454 -49.21 31.44 23.15
C GLN A 454 -48.30 30.87 24.25
N LEU A 455 -47.90 31.74 25.17
CA LEU A 455 -47.20 31.39 26.39
C LEU A 455 -48.16 30.65 27.32
N ASN A 456 -47.76 29.46 27.75
CA ASN A 456 -48.38 28.76 28.86
C ASN A 456 -48.38 29.67 30.09
N GLY A 457 -49.55 29.79 30.73
CA GLY A 457 -49.86 30.80 31.73
C GLY A 457 -48.86 30.87 32.88
N PHE A 458 -48.12 31.98 32.93
CA PHE A 458 -47.54 32.55 34.15
C PHE A 458 -47.37 34.05 33.92
N CYS A 459 -48.22 34.86 34.55
CA CYS A 459 -48.04 36.32 34.64
C CYS A 459 -47.52 36.64 36.05
N PRO A 460 -46.33 37.25 36.21
CA PRO A 460 -45.97 37.87 37.48
C PRO A 460 -46.77 39.17 37.66
N PRO A 461 -47.19 39.53 38.88
CA PRO A 461 -47.93 40.77 39.12
C PRO A 461 -47.00 41.98 38.92
N ALA A 462 -47.55 43.01 38.28
CA ALA A 462 -46.89 44.29 38.08
C ALA A 462 -46.54 44.91 39.45
N LEU A 463 -45.26 45.15 39.69
CA LEU A 463 -44.82 46.05 40.76
C LEU A 463 -44.87 47.48 40.22
N GLU A 464 -45.79 48.24 40.81
CA GLU A 464 -45.92 49.69 40.67
C GLU A 464 -44.62 50.38 41.07
N SER A 465 -44.15 51.30 40.23
CA SER A 465 -43.42 52.47 40.72
C SER A 465 -43.74 53.68 39.84
N ASP A 466 -44.40 54.65 40.47
CA ASP A 466 -44.82 55.93 39.96
C ASP A 466 -43.68 56.82 39.41
N VAL A 467 -43.95 57.44 38.26
CA VAL A 467 -43.72 58.85 37.85
C VAL A 467 -42.30 59.44 38.03
N SER A 468 -41.59 59.80 36.95
CA SER A 468 -41.75 61.11 36.28
C SER A 468 -41.05 61.24 34.90
N ASP A 469 -41.85 61.62 33.90
CA ASP A 469 -41.71 62.57 32.78
C ASP A 469 -40.56 62.59 31.72
N THR A 470 -40.94 62.10 30.52
CA THR A 470 -40.73 62.64 29.13
C THR A 470 -39.40 62.37 28.38
N PRO A 471 -39.35 62.46 27.02
CA PRO A 471 -39.55 61.30 26.15
C PRO A 471 -38.41 61.09 25.13
N SER A 472 -38.02 59.85 24.85
CA SER A 472 -37.36 59.59 23.56
C SER A 472 -37.55 58.15 23.12
N ASN A 473 -38.25 57.99 22.00
CA ASN A 473 -38.36 56.80 21.19
C ASN A 473 -37.03 56.05 21.09
N LYS A 474 -36.92 54.92 21.78
CA LYS A 474 -36.09 53.80 21.36
C LYS A 474 -36.91 52.55 21.61
N LEU A 475 -37.56 52.04 20.56
CA LEU A 475 -37.91 50.63 20.51
C LEU A 475 -36.63 49.86 20.87
N GLN A 476 -36.62 49.24 22.05
CA GLN A 476 -35.56 48.31 22.41
C GLN A 476 -35.65 47.14 21.44
N ARG A 477 -34.75 47.15 20.44
CA ARG A 477 -34.52 46.01 19.56
C ARG A 477 -33.82 44.94 20.39
N ASP A 478 -34.43 43.77 20.49
CA ASP A 478 -33.92 42.64 21.25
C ASP A 478 -32.48 42.29 20.78
N PRO A 479 -31.46 42.19 21.66
CA PRO A 479 -30.05 41.98 21.29
C PRO A 479 -29.73 40.61 20.66
N LEU A 480 -30.74 39.78 20.41
CA LEU A 480 -30.65 38.43 19.83
C LEU A 480 -31.31 38.31 18.46
N ALA A 481 -32.02 39.32 17.98
CA ALA A 481 -32.61 39.34 16.64
C ALA A 481 -31.54 39.68 15.59
N LEU A 482 -30.71 38.68 15.25
CA LEU A 482 -29.80 38.74 14.10
C LEU A 482 -30.55 38.33 12.83
N ASP A 483 -30.27 39.02 11.72
CA ASP A 483 -30.78 38.72 10.38
C ASP A 483 -30.57 37.22 10.06
N THR A 484 -31.66 36.47 10.07
CA THR A 484 -31.71 35.00 9.90
C THR A 484 -32.04 34.62 8.46
N SER A 485 -31.71 35.48 7.48
CA SER A 485 -31.86 35.16 6.07
C SER A 485 -30.86 34.06 5.68
N CYS A 486 -31.28 33.16 4.78
CA CYS A 486 -30.39 32.14 4.24
C CYS A 486 -29.25 32.84 3.48
N PRO A 487 -27.97 32.60 3.83
CA PRO A 487 -26.84 33.29 3.21
C PRO A 487 -26.51 32.79 1.80
N VAL A 488 -27.20 31.74 1.33
CA VAL A 488 -27.01 31.10 0.03
C VAL A 488 -28.36 30.84 -0.64
N GLY A 489 -28.38 30.81 -1.98
CA GLY A 489 -29.54 30.42 -2.76
C GLY A 489 -29.99 28.96 -2.51
N LEU A 490 -31.25 28.66 -2.84
CA LEU A 490 -31.88 27.36 -2.54
C LEU A 490 -31.11 26.16 -3.12
N HIS A 491 -30.71 26.24 -4.39
CA HIS A 491 -29.99 25.18 -5.09
C HIS A 491 -28.58 24.96 -4.52
N LYS A 492 -27.89 26.04 -4.16
CA LYS A 492 -26.58 25.95 -3.49
C LYS A 492 -26.72 25.30 -2.12
N GLY A 493 -27.73 25.67 -1.34
CA GLY A 493 -27.99 25.04 -0.04
C GLY A 493 -28.29 23.54 -0.16
N ALA A 494 -29.07 23.13 -1.17
CA ALA A 494 -29.36 21.71 -1.43
C ALA A 494 -28.06 20.91 -1.68
N LEU A 495 -27.16 21.41 -2.53
CA LEU A 495 -25.87 20.76 -2.80
C LEU A 495 -24.93 20.75 -1.59
N LEU A 496 -24.89 21.84 -0.81
CA LEU A 496 -24.11 21.90 0.41
C LEU A 496 -24.59 20.86 1.43
N ASN A 497 -25.89 20.60 1.52
CA ASN A 497 -26.44 19.57 2.41
C ASN A 497 -26.01 18.16 1.98
N GLU A 498 -25.85 17.88 0.68
CA GLU A 498 -25.30 16.60 0.22
C GLU A 498 -23.83 16.44 0.61
N VAL A 499 -23.03 17.51 0.45
CA VAL A 499 -21.62 17.50 0.88
C VAL A 499 -21.48 17.23 2.38
N LEU A 500 -22.32 17.86 3.21
CA LEU A 500 -22.31 17.65 4.67
C LEU A 500 -22.63 16.23 5.09
N GLN A 501 -23.34 15.47 4.24
CA GLN A 501 -23.75 14.09 4.50
C GLN A 501 -22.77 13.05 3.98
N THR A 502 -21.71 13.46 3.27
CA THR A 502 -20.63 12.55 2.87
C THR A 502 -19.91 11.97 4.07
N ALA A 503 -19.47 10.72 3.98
CA ALA A 503 -18.64 10.11 5.01
C ALA A 503 -17.23 10.72 4.98
N TYR A 504 -16.67 11.09 6.13
CA TYR A 504 -15.34 11.67 6.23
C TYR A 504 -14.59 11.19 7.47
N SER A 505 -13.26 11.28 7.41
CA SER A 505 -12.40 11.25 8.60
C SER A 505 -11.80 12.63 8.86
N ASP A 506 -11.89 13.13 10.09
CA ASP A 506 -11.34 14.43 10.50
C ASP A 506 -9.87 14.60 10.08
N ARG A 507 -9.05 13.55 10.26
CA ARG A 507 -7.61 13.57 9.95
C ARG A 507 -7.32 13.73 8.45
N SER A 508 -8.18 13.18 7.61
CA SER A 508 -8.04 13.21 6.15
C SER A 508 -8.66 14.45 5.55
N LEU A 509 -9.78 14.94 6.10
CA LEU A 509 -10.51 16.10 5.60
C LEU A 509 -9.80 17.43 5.92
N LEU A 510 -9.25 17.55 7.14
CA LEU A 510 -8.68 18.80 7.66
C LEU A 510 -7.57 19.40 6.77
N PRO A 511 -6.60 18.63 6.22
CA PRO A 511 -5.61 19.17 5.30
C PRO A 511 -6.22 19.82 4.04
N HIS A 512 -7.29 19.23 3.50
CA HIS A 512 -7.94 19.70 2.27
C HIS A 512 -8.85 20.91 2.50
N LEU A 513 -9.43 21.04 3.70
CA LEU A 513 -10.23 22.23 4.04
C LEU A 513 -9.39 23.52 4.04
N LYS A 514 -8.08 23.44 4.31
CA LYS A 514 -7.17 24.59 4.28
C LYS A 514 -7.06 25.26 2.90
N ASP A 515 -7.46 24.56 1.83
CA ASP A 515 -7.42 25.09 0.46
C ASP A 515 -8.60 26.04 0.13
N LEU A 516 -9.55 26.20 1.05
CA LEU A 516 -10.65 27.15 0.94
C LEU A 516 -10.17 28.59 1.20
N THR A 517 -10.73 29.54 0.45
CA THR A 517 -10.44 30.97 0.63
C THR A 517 -11.26 31.56 1.78
N VAL A 518 -10.77 32.64 2.40
CA VAL A 518 -11.47 33.31 3.52
C VAL A 518 -12.94 33.66 3.20
N PRO A 519 -13.28 34.22 2.01
CA PRO A 519 -14.68 34.48 1.67
C PRO A 519 -15.53 33.21 1.62
N GLN A 520 -15.00 32.12 1.07
CA GLN A 520 -15.70 30.82 1.02
C GLN A 520 -15.96 30.27 2.43
N VAL A 521 -14.96 30.36 3.31
CA VAL A 521 -15.08 29.91 4.71
C VAL A 521 -16.11 30.75 5.46
N ILE A 522 -16.14 32.08 5.28
CA ILE A 522 -17.13 32.96 5.91
C ILE A 522 -18.55 32.61 5.47
N VAL A 523 -18.79 32.48 4.16
CA VAL A 523 -20.11 32.13 3.62
C VAL A 523 -20.55 30.76 4.13
N PHE A 524 -19.64 29.79 4.14
CA PHE A 524 -19.97 28.44 4.60
C PHE A 524 -20.24 28.38 6.11
N LEU A 525 -19.46 29.09 6.94
CA LEU A 525 -19.73 29.20 8.37
C LEU A 525 -21.06 29.93 8.67
N GLN A 526 -21.40 30.96 7.90
CA GLN A 526 -22.71 31.62 7.98
C GLN A 526 -23.84 30.64 7.64
N TYR A 527 -23.65 29.83 6.60
CA TYR A 527 -24.63 28.81 6.21
C TYR A 527 -24.82 27.74 7.29
N LEU A 528 -23.72 27.22 7.87
CA LEU A 528 -23.78 26.25 8.96
C LEU A 528 -24.46 26.83 10.22
N ARG A 529 -24.19 28.10 10.54
CA ARG A 529 -24.88 28.82 11.62
C ARG A 529 -26.38 28.94 11.35
N PHE A 530 -26.77 29.24 10.11
CA PHE A 530 -28.17 29.28 9.69
C PHE A 530 -28.85 27.92 9.86
N LEU A 531 -28.21 26.84 9.39
CA LEU A 531 -28.73 25.47 9.55
C LEU A 531 -28.89 25.11 11.02
N TYR A 532 -27.88 25.36 11.85
CA TYR A 532 -27.96 25.08 13.28
C TYR A 532 -29.17 25.78 13.93
N PHE A 533 -29.39 27.06 13.64
CA PHE A 533 -30.50 27.82 14.20
C PHE A 533 -31.86 27.26 13.77
N LYS A 534 -32.01 26.88 12.50
CA LYS A 534 -33.25 26.28 11.99
C LYS A 534 -33.54 24.92 12.64
N TYR A 535 -32.54 24.04 12.72
CA TYR A 535 -32.72 22.68 13.24
C TYR A 535 -32.95 22.65 14.76
N SER A 536 -32.44 23.64 15.49
CA SER A 536 -32.70 23.80 16.93
C SER A 536 -34.11 24.31 17.24
N HIS A 537 -34.72 25.11 16.37
CA HIS A 537 -36.07 25.64 16.56
C HIS A 537 -37.18 24.71 16.03
N ASP A 538 -36.92 23.96 14.96
CA ASP A 538 -37.91 23.07 14.31
C ASP A 538 -37.91 21.63 14.85
N ALA A 539 -37.42 21.40 16.08
CA ALA A 539 -37.27 20.07 16.71
C ALA A 539 -38.56 19.20 16.76
N HIS A 540 -39.73 19.76 16.42
CA HIS A 540 -41.03 19.09 16.47
C HIS A 540 -41.73 18.85 15.12
N LYS A 541 -41.14 19.21 13.97
CA LYS A 541 -41.72 18.89 12.65
C LYS A 541 -40.77 18.00 11.85
N GLN A 542 -40.79 16.70 12.13
CA GLN A 542 -40.09 15.72 11.32
C GLN A 542 -40.69 15.66 9.91
N ILE A 543 -40.06 16.34 8.94
CA ILE A 543 -40.23 16.02 7.52
C ILE A 543 -39.50 14.69 7.30
N ARG A 544 -40.25 13.60 7.44
CA ARG A 544 -39.73 12.23 7.66
C ARG A 544 -39.16 11.52 6.42
N ALA A 545 -38.83 12.23 5.34
CA ALA A 545 -38.48 11.58 4.07
C ALA A 545 -37.18 12.07 3.41
N LEU A 546 -36.53 13.11 3.92
CA LEU A 546 -35.41 13.75 3.23
C LEU A 546 -34.09 13.57 3.98
N ARG A 547 -33.02 13.37 3.21
CA ARG A 547 -31.64 13.29 3.70
C ARG A 547 -31.21 14.65 4.24
N THR A 548 -31.33 14.85 5.55
CA THR A 548 -30.99 16.10 6.23
C THR A 548 -29.76 15.93 7.12
N PRO A 549 -28.79 16.87 7.11
CA PRO A 549 -27.65 16.81 8.02
C PRO A 549 -28.11 16.89 9.48
N SER A 550 -27.49 16.08 10.35
CA SER A 550 -27.78 16.14 11.78
C SER A 550 -27.16 17.38 12.44
N ILE A 551 -27.69 17.79 13.60
CA ILE A 551 -27.10 18.88 14.39
C ILE A 551 -25.64 18.56 14.76
N SER A 552 -25.32 17.30 15.06
CA SER A 552 -23.94 16.89 15.37
C SER A 552 -23.03 17.10 14.17
N GLN A 553 -23.43 16.66 12.97
CA GLN A 553 -22.66 16.87 11.74
C GLN A 553 -22.42 18.36 11.50
N ILE A 554 -23.44 19.21 11.67
CA ILE A 554 -23.28 20.66 11.51
C ILE A 554 -22.21 21.21 12.47
N ILE A 555 -22.25 20.81 13.75
CA ILE A 555 -21.25 21.23 14.74
C ILE A 555 -19.86 20.71 14.37
N ASP A 556 -19.74 19.45 13.97
CA ASP A 556 -18.46 18.84 13.60
C ASP A 556 -17.82 19.59 12.42
N TRP A 557 -18.60 19.93 11.40
CA TRP A 557 -18.14 20.76 10.27
C TRP A 557 -17.76 22.18 10.69
N VAL A 558 -18.48 22.81 11.63
CA VAL A 558 -18.08 24.11 12.20
C VAL A 558 -16.73 24.00 12.91
N CYS A 559 -16.53 22.97 13.74
CA CYS A 559 -15.26 22.71 14.43
C CYS A 559 -14.12 22.51 13.44
N LEU A 560 -14.30 21.65 12.43
CA LEU A 560 -13.29 21.36 11.40
C LEU A 560 -12.88 22.60 10.61
N LEU A 561 -13.83 23.47 10.25
CA LEU A 561 -13.53 24.72 9.54
C LEU A 561 -12.77 25.70 10.42
N LEU A 562 -13.15 25.82 11.70
CA LEU A 562 -12.43 26.65 12.66
C LEU A 562 -11.02 26.10 12.89
N ASP A 563 -10.83 24.80 13.07
CA ASP A 563 -9.52 24.17 13.23
C ASP A 563 -8.61 24.37 12.00
N ALA A 564 -9.20 24.34 10.80
CA ALA A 564 -8.46 24.56 9.55
C ALA A 564 -8.05 26.03 9.36
N HIS A 565 -8.90 27.00 9.76
CA HIS A 565 -8.76 28.42 9.38
C HIS A 565 -8.67 29.42 10.54
N PHE A 566 -8.57 28.97 11.80
CA PHE A 566 -8.63 29.84 12.98
C PHE A 566 -7.68 31.04 12.91
N THR A 567 -6.40 30.79 12.59
CA THR A 567 -5.38 31.84 12.52
C THR A 567 -5.69 32.89 11.46
N VAL A 568 -6.23 32.46 10.32
CA VAL A 568 -6.59 33.33 9.20
C VAL A 568 -7.85 34.14 9.54
N LEU A 569 -8.88 33.49 10.11
CA LEU A 569 -10.13 34.14 10.53
C LEU A 569 -9.93 35.14 11.68
N ALA A 570 -8.98 34.89 12.59
CA ALA A 570 -8.68 35.81 13.69
C ALA A 570 -8.07 37.14 13.21
N VAL A 571 -7.31 37.10 12.11
CA VAL A 571 -6.65 38.28 11.53
C VAL A 571 -7.54 39.00 10.52
N ALA A 572 -8.42 38.28 9.82
CA ALA A 572 -9.33 38.83 8.81
C ALA A 572 -10.39 39.76 9.42
N PRO A 573 -10.45 41.04 9.03
CA PRO A 573 -11.41 42.00 9.61
C PRO A 573 -12.87 41.64 9.31
N GLU A 574 -13.15 41.03 8.15
CA GLU A 574 -14.50 40.63 7.75
C GLU A 574 -15.05 39.48 8.62
N ALA A 575 -14.18 38.61 9.14
CA ALA A 575 -14.56 37.47 9.95
C ALA A 575 -14.76 37.81 11.44
N LYS A 576 -14.23 38.94 11.93
CA LYS A 576 -14.25 39.31 13.37
C LYS A 576 -15.64 39.28 13.99
N ARG A 577 -16.64 39.84 13.29
CA ARG A 577 -18.03 39.85 13.76
C ARG A 577 -18.61 38.44 13.85
N LEU A 578 -18.38 37.62 12.81
CA LEU A 578 -18.87 36.25 12.77
C LEU A 578 -18.25 35.38 13.88
N VAL A 579 -16.93 35.46 14.08
CA VAL A 579 -16.22 34.72 15.12
C VAL A 579 -16.67 35.17 16.52
N PHE A 580 -16.85 36.48 16.72
CA PHE A 580 -17.36 37.01 17.99
C PHE A 580 -18.78 36.50 18.29
N ASP A 581 -19.67 36.51 17.28
CA ASP A 581 -21.02 36.00 17.41
C ASP A 581 -21.04 34.49 17.71
N LEU A 582 -20.23 33.70 16.99
CA LEU A 582 -20.09 32.26 17.23
C LEU A 582 -19.59 31.99 18.65
N HIS A 583 -18.60 32.73 19.13
CA HIS A 583 -18.10 32.60 20.50
C HIS A 583 -19.18 32.96 21.55
N LYS A 584 -19.91 34.07 21.35
CA LYS A 584 -21.04 34.45 22.22
C LYS A 584 -22.11 33.36 22.22
N PHE A 585 -22.42 32.81 21.06
CA PHE A 585 -23.39 31.74 20.87
C PHE A 585 -22.98 30.46 21.59
N VAL A 586 -21.76 29.97 21.37
CA VAL A 586 -21.21 28.77 22.03
C VAL A 586 -21.20 28.95 23.55
N ARG A 587 -20.81 30.14 24.05
CA ARG A 587 -20.84 30.44 25.48
C ARG A 587 -22.26 30.32 26.07
N SER A 588 -23.27 30.81 25.35
CA SER A 588 -24.68 30.68 25.76
C SER A 588 -25.13 29.22 25.75
N GLN A 589 -24.76 28.44 24.73
CA GLN A 589 -25.07 27.00 24.67
C GLN A 589 -24.41 26.22 25.80
N VAL A 590 -23.12 26.43 26.06
CA VAL A 590 -22.41 25.78 27.18
C VAL A 590 -23.07 26.11 28.51
N LYS A 591 -23.49 27.36 28.71
CA LYS A 591 -24.24 27.75 29.91
C LYS A 591 -25.58 27.01 30.00
N LEU A 592 -26.36 26.95 28.92
CA LEU A 592 -27.63 26.23 28.87
C LEU A 592 -27.44 24.73 29.19
N TYR A 593 -26.48 24.06 28.56
CA TYR A 593 -26.19 22.65 28.80
C TYR A 593 -25.67 22.41 30.22
N ALA A 594 -24.89 23.33 30.79
CA ALA A 594 -24.48 23.24 32.19
C ALA A 594 -25.68 23.35 33.15
N GLU A 595 -26.64 24.26 32.90
CA GLU A 595 -27.86 24.35 33.69
C GLU A 595 -28.76 23.11 33.50
N LEU A 596 -28.90 22.60 32.28
CA LEU A 596 -29.65 21.35 32.01
C LEU A 596 -29.00 20.14 32.69
N GLY A 597 -27.66 20.07 32.72
CA GLY A 597 -26.93 19.02 33.41
C GLY A 597 -27.15 19.01 34.93
N LYS A 598 -27.41 20.17 35.56
CA LYS A 598 -27.82 20.23 36.98
C LYS A 598 -29.18 19.56 37.19
N ILE A 599 -30.09 19.69 36.22
CA ILE A 599 -31.44 19.14 36.26
C ILE A 599 -31.45 17.63 35.92
N GLU A 600 -30.47 17.13 35.15
CA GLU A 600 -30.37 15.73 34.73
C GLU A 600 -30.36 14.76 35.92
N GLY A 601 -29.58 15.06 36.97
CA GLY A 601 -29.54 14.25 38.19
C GLY A 601 -30.90 14.17 38.88
N SER A 602 -31.61 15.30 38.97
CA SER A 602 -32.97 15.38 39.53
C SER A 602 -33.99 14.61 38.70
N LEU A 603 -33.88 14.66 37.37
CA LEU A 603 -34.72 13.88 36.44
C LEU A 603 -34.45 12.38 36.52
N GLN A 604 -33.20 11.97 36.72
CA GLN A 604 -32.83 10.57 36.86
C GLN A 604 -33.34 9.98 38.19
N VAL A 605 -33.33 10.77 39.27
CA VAL A 605 -33.99 10.43 40.55
C VAL A 605 -35.50 10.26 40.34
N LEU A 606 -36.14 11.14 39.58
CA LEU A 606 -37.55 11.05 39.19
C LEU A 606 -37.89 9.81 38.36
N LYS A 607 -36.97 9.38 37.49
CA LYS A 607 -37.14 8.16 36.68
C LYS A 607 -37.01 6.90 37.54
N ASN A 608 -36.11 6.91 38.52
CA ASN A 608 -35.85 5.79 39.43
C ASN A 608 -36.89 5.68 40.56
N SER A 609 -37.54 6.78 40.96
CA SER A 609 -38.58 6.77 42.00
C SER A 609 -39.90 6.11 41.54
N LYS A 610 -40.08 5.85 40.24
CA LYS A 610 -41.22 5.11 39.70
C LYS A 610 -41.17 3.59 39.93
N GLN A 611 -40.13 3.06 40.60
CA GLN A 611 -39.97 1.61 40.84
C GLN A 611 -40.20 1.16 42.29
N SER A 612 -40.53 2.04 43.24
CA SER A 612 -40.95 1.59 44.57
C SER A 612 -42.45 1.29 44.60
N GLU A 613 -42.79 0.01 44.73
CA GLU A 613 -44.12 -0.46 45.07
C GLU A 613 -44.55 0.12 46.42
N ASP A 614 -45.44 1.11 46.42
CA ASP A 614 -46.33 1.33 47.55
C ASP A 614 -47.69 1.84 47.07
N PHE A 615 -48.72 1.06 47.34
CA PHE A 615 -50.10 1.27 46.91
C PHE A 615 -50.79 2.32 47.80
N GLY A 616 -50.91 3.55 47.29
CA GLY A 616 -51.89 4.54 47.73
C GLY A 616 -52.51 5.20 46.50
N MET A 617 -53.85 5.40 46.50
CA MET A 617 -54.57 5.93 45.33
C MET A 617 -54.11 7.34 44.91
N TYR A 618 -53.47 8.09 45.80
CA TYR A 618 -52.81 9.37 45.51
C TYR A 618 -51.59 9.54 46.42
N ALA A 619 -50.48 10.01 45.86
CA ALA A 619 -49.28 10.38 46.62
C ALA A 619 -48.74 11.72 46.10
N ILE A 620 -48.54 12.70 46.99
CA ILE A 620 -47.96 13.99 46.66
C ILE A 620 -46.45 13.90 46.90
N HIS A 621 -45.67 13.91 45.83
CA HIS A 621 -44.22 13.94 45.90
C HIS A 621 -43.75 15.38 45.68
N VAL A 622 -43.11 15.97 46.70
CA VAL A 622 -42.48 17.29 46.59
C VAL A 622 -41.05 17.07 46.15
N ILE A 623 -40.67 17.70 45.04
CA ILE A 623 -39.33 17.61 44.46
C ILE A 623 -38.74 19.00 44.49
N GLU A 624 -37.66 19.16 45.25
CA GLU A 624 -36.88 20.39 45.28
C GLU A 624 -35.87 20.36 44.13
N LEU A 625 -36.05 21.25 43.16
CA LEU A 625 -35.11 21.49 42.06
C LEU A 625 -34.08 22.50 42.57
N PHE A 626 -32.81 22.08 42.64
CA PHE A 626 -31.68 22.94 43.03
C PHE A 626 -30.91 23.45 41.81
#